data_AF-A0AAJ1VGD7-F1
#
_entry.id   AF-A0AAJ1VGD7-F1
#
_cell.length_a   1.000
_cell.length_b   1.000
_cell.length_c   1.000
_cell.angle_alpha   90.00
_cell.angle_beta   90.00
_cell.angle_gamma   90.00
#
_symmetry.space_group_name_H-M   'P 1'
#
loop_
_entity.id
_entity.type
_entity.pdbx_description
1 polymer ?
#
loop_
_entity_poly.entity_id
_entity_poly.type
_entity_poly.pdbx_seq_one_letter_code
_entity_poly.pdbx_strand_id
1 'polypeptide(L)'
;MNFINKINKYLLEHYPLIWNTRLVWMLGVNIIVHLLFFLIGFSSVNGLADLKEHYKLDDFFFFTSNVYYNVLISIFILLIWIIFYLRNNAFKNLYSIKKGMIFQQFCIVFLIILISTTQFYSFKTGLKIKTRSLYNWQELDKDIKTFNKFSLFLMQEQDEYEIDKKEYPAPFPLKVAVGYEQNLTDNIDTTQVFFKRDGHFLQFYKFNNNYDLETNNSYKTRSSIDFDNFEDRTIVDISEFKEFLNPSLFNYSKEKFNYGQDTLDYKNQLNFYQEVLNNKDDIRIKEGLKKVLSISKKYEIKHNLTVGNWFELIDNKPSYLLTELIHTSNPKEEYYARTGYGVNNLSSGKDIPYSKSLYFDFNDTDNFFKNVYESYFSGFDIVFLYFIIAFSFCLSILILIFKTTSIKTILLSFVASLVVLVLIVWLMSSSNNLFGYSKYNEYFIMLFISFLIIVFSIFSYILNWKKTIISIFWSLVLFAVPTFFLFAAFSYSRFLKDVYLELNPQNYNYKSNFETWFQNYGFWAILLVSIITIYVYSLFIRKLKARPE
;
A
#
# COMPACT_ATOMS: atom_id res chain seq x y z
N MET A 1 -49.63 14.67 16.60
CA MET A 1 -49.14 13.91 15.43
C MET A 1 -47.61 13.92 15.47
N ASN A 2 -46.97 12.79 15.74
CA ASN A 2 -45.50 12.70 15.94
C ASN A 2 -44.73 13.34 14.77
N PHE A 3 -43.63 14.04 15.07
CA PHE A 3 -42.76 14.72 14.10
C PHE A 3 -42.39 13.83 12.89
N ILE A 4 -42.04 12.57 13.16
CA ILE A 4 -41.75 11.52 12.16
C ILE A 4 -42.93 11.31 11.20
N ASN A 5 -44.17 11.29 11.71
CA ASN A 5 -45.36 11.08 10.88
C ASN A 5 -45.64 12.29 9.98
N LYS A 6 -45.35 13.51 10.45
CA LYS A 6 -45.47 14.73 9.63
C LYS A 6 -44.48 14.72 8.46
N ILE A 7 -43.22 14.36 8.70
CA ILE A 7 -42.20 14.21 7.66
C ILE A 7 -42.57 13.11 6.67
N ASN A 8 -42.94 11.92 7.18
CA ASN A 8 -43.31 10.80 6.32
C ASN A 8 -44.53 11.13 5.44
N LYS A 9 -45.54 11.83 5.96
CA LYS A 9 -46.69 12.28 5.18
C LYS A 9 -46.26 13.27 4.09
N TYR A 10 -45.48 14.28 4.44
CA TYR A 10 -44.97 15.27 3.49
C TYR A 10 -44.16 14.62 2.35
N LEU A 11 -43.21 13.73 2.69
CA LEU A 11 -42.40 13.01 1.71
C LEU A 11 -43.25 12.10 0.81
N LEU A 12 -44.26 11.43 1.35
CA LEU A 12 -45.15 10.58 0.56
C LEU A 12 -45.93 11.40 -0.49
N GLU A 13 -46.42 12.58 -0.10
CA GLU A 13 -47.24 13.45 -0.95
C GLU A 13 -46.43 14.20 -2.01
N HIS A 14 -45.21 14.66 -1.68
CA HIS A 14 -44.42 15.56 -2.55
C HIS A 14 -43.20 14.87 -3.18
N TYR A 15 -42.62 13.89 -2.51
CA TYR A 15 -41.37 13.22 -2.92
C TYR A 15 -41.46 11.69 -2.80
N PRO A 16 -42.40 11.03 -3.49
CA PRO A 16 -42.72 9.61 -3.30
C PRO A 16 -41.52 8.69 -3.54
N LEU A 17 -40.59 9.09 -4.41
CA LEU A 17 -39.34 8.36 -4.64
C LEU A 17 -38.45 8.33 -3.39
N ILE A 18 -38.23 9.50 -2.78
CA ILE A 18 -37.41 9.68 -1.57
C ILE A 18 -38.06 8.96 -0.38
N TRP A 19 -39.39 9.04 -0.29
CA TRP A 19 -40.15 8.31 0.73
C TRP A 19 -40.00 6.79 0.57
N ASN A 20 -40.16 6.28 -0.65
CA ASN A 20 -40.12 4.84 -0.91
C ASN A 20 -38.74 4.23 -0.67
N THR A 21 -37.67 4.96 -1.01
CA THR A 21 -36.29 4.53 -0.72
C THR A 21 -35.88 4.77 0.73
N ARG A 22 -36.68 5.48 1.51
CA ARG A 22 -36.36 5.91 2.88
C ARG A 22 -35.05 6.69 2.97
N LEU A 23 -34.68 7.41 1.91
CA LEU A 23 -33.38 8.07 1.78
C LEU A 23 -33.07 9.01 2.96
N VAL A 24 -34.03 9.85 3.37
CA VAL A 24 -33.82 10.80 4.48
C VAL A 24 -33.43 10.07 5.78
N TRP A 25 -34.11 8.98 6.10
CA TRP A 25 -33.83 8.19 7.29
C TRP A 25 -32.48 7.46 7.20
N MET A 26 -32.15 6.94 6.02
CA MET A 26 -30.86 6.28 5.79
C MET A 26 -29.67 7.22 5.88
N LEU A 27 -29.79 8.44 5.35
CA LEU A 27 -28.76 9.45 5.52
C LEU A 27 -28.64 9.87 6.98
N GLY A 28 -29.77 10.08 7.67
CA GLY A 28 -29.77 10.45 9.09
C GLY A 28 -29.07 9.42 9.98
N VAL A 29 -29.41 8.13 9.83
CA VAL A 29 -28.76 7.04 10.58
C VAL A 29 -27.28 6.95 10.23
N ASN A 30 -26.90 7.01 8.96
CA ASN A 30 -25.50 6.93 8.57
C ASN A 30 -24.67 8.11 9.09
N ILE A 31 -25.21 9.33 9.09
CA ILE A 31 -24.52 10.50 9.68
C ILE A 31 -24.20 10.24 11.17
N ILE A 32 -25.16 9.68 11.92
CA ILE A 32 -24.93 9.34 13.34
C ILE A 32 -23.84 8.28 13.47
N VAL A 33 -23.84 7.25 12.61
CA VAL A 33 -22.82 6.20 12.64
C VAL A 33 -21.44 6.72 12.21
N HIS A 34 -21.36 7.60 11.22
CA HIS A 34 -20.12 8.29 10.86
C HIS A 34 -19.58 9.11 12.05
N LEU A 35 -20.44 9.83 12.76
CA LEU A 35 -20.06 10.55 13.97
C LEU A 35 -19.57 9.59 15.07
N LEU A 36 -20.25 8.46 15.26
CA LEU A 36 -19.82 7.43 16.20
C LEU A 36 -18.42 6.92 15.86
N PHE A 37 -18.16 6.52 14.61
CA PHE A 37 -16.85 6.03 14.19
C PHE A 37 -15.76 7.10 14.28
N PHE A 38 -16.11 8.36 14.00
CA PHE A 38 -15.22 9.49 14.25
C PHE A 38 -14.81 9.57 15.73
N LEU A 39 -15.77 9.49 16.66
CA LEU A 39 -15.51 9.55 18.10
C LEU A 39 -14.70 8.34 18.59
N ILE A 40 -14.97 7.14 18.06
CA ILE A 40 -14.18 5.94 18.36
C ILE A 40 -12.74 6.13 17.90
N GLY A 41 -12.52 6.59 16.66
CA GLY A 41 -11.18 6.89 16.15
C GLY A 41 -10.46 7.96 16.96
N PHE A 42 -11.17 9.03 17.34
CA PHE A 42 -10.65 10.09 18.19
C PHE A 42 -10.27 9.59 19.60
N SER A 43 -10.93 8.55 20.10
CA SER A 43 -10.68 7.99 21.44
C SER A 43 -9.73 6.78 21.42
N SER A 44 -9.27 6.37 20.24
CA SER A 44 -8.41 5.18 20.07
C SER A 44 -6.95 5.42 20.47
N VAL A 45 -6.55 6.67 20.66
CA VAL A 45 -5.18 7.06 21.06
C VAL A 45 -5.24 7.98 22.27
N ASN A 46 -4.59 7.58 23.35
CA ASN A 46 -4.44 8.32 24.59
C ASN A 46 -3.02 8.84 24.80
N GLY A 47 -2.01 8.22 24.19
CA GLY A 47 -0.63 8.68 24.31
C GLY A 47 0.38 7.88 23.51
N LEU A 48 1.62 7.91 24.01
CA LEU A 48 2.80 7.41 23.32
C LEU A 48 2.75 5.89 23.11
N ALA A 49 2.36 5.16 24.16
CA ALA A 49 2.30 3.69 24.14
C ALA A 49 1.39 3.16 23.03
N ASP A 50 0.18 3.73 22.89
CA ASP A 50 -0.79 3.31 21.87
C ASP A 50 -0.23 3.49 20.45
N LEU A 51 0.47 4.61 20.20
CA LEU A 51 1.06 4.91 18.89
C LEU A 51 2.33 4.10 18.60
N LYS A 52 2.96 3.51 19.62
CA LYS A 52 4.07 2.56 19.47
C LYS A 52 3.55 1.16 19.12
N GLU A 53 2.45 0.73 19.73
CA GLU A 53 1.88 -0.62 19.58
C GLU A 53 1.55 -0.99 18.12
N HIS A 54 1.08 -0.02 17.33
CA HIS A 54 0.65 -0.25 15.96
C HIS A 54 1.64 0.28 14.92
N TYR A 55 1.98 -0.54 13.92
CA TYR A 55 2.93 -0.19 12.87
C TYR A 55 2.44 0.92 11.92
N LYS A 56 1.12 1.05 11.73
CA LYS A 56 0.48 2.10 10.92
C LYS A 56 -0.80 2.61 11.58
N LEU A 57 -1.21 3.83 11.24
CA LEU A 57 -2.48 4.39 11.71
C LEU A 57 -3.71 3.56 11.30
N ASP A 58 -3.65 2.90 10.14
CA ASP A 58 -4.77 2.08 9.65
C ASP A 58 -4.98 0.80 10.46
N ASP A 59 -3.94 0.34 11.16
CA ASP A 59 -3.97 -0.87 12.00
C ASP A 59 -4.92 -0.70 13.20
N PHE A 60 -5.07 0.53 13.71
CA PHE A 60 -6.05 0.88 14.74
C PHE A 60 -7.50 0.56 14.34
N PHE A 61 -7.76 0.42 13.04
CA PHE A 61 -9.06 0.00 12.53
C PHE A 61 -9.07 -1.47 12.08
N PHE A 62 -8.13 -1.85 11.22
CA PHE A 62 -8.17 -3.14 10.53
C PHE A 62 -7.65 -4.32 11.36
N PHE A 63 -6.79 -4.07 12.35
CA PHE A 63 -6.27 -5.12 13.25
C PHE A 63 -6.88 -5.08 14.65
N THR A 64 -7.94 -4.30 14.85
CA THR A 64 -8.70 -4.24 16.10
C THR A 64 -10.13 -4.69 15.90
N SER A 65 -10.91 -4.75 16.99
CA SER A 65 -12.34 -5.07 16.90
C SER A 65 -13.18 -4.05 16.13
N ASN A 66 -12.63 -2.86 15.85
CA ASN A 66 -13.33 -1.75 15.21
C ASN A 66 -13.86 -2.11 13.82
N VAL A 67 -13.08 -2.83 13.00
CA VAL A 67 -13.53 -3.27 11.67
C VAL A 67 -14.73 -4.21 11.76
N TYR A 68 -14.75 -5.14 12.72
CA TYR A 68 -15.85 -6.09 12.88
C TYR A 68 -17.14 -5.38 13.31
N TYR A 69 -17.06 -4.46 14.27
CA TYR A 69 -18.21 -3.64 14.68
C TYR A 69 -18.70 -2.76 13.53
N ASN A 70 -17.80 -2.19 12.72
CA ASN A 70 -18.18 -1.41 11.55
C ASN A 70 -18.99 -2.24 10.55
N VAL A 71 -18.45 -3.39 10.14
CA VAL A 71 -19.12 -4.29 9.20
C VAL A 71 -20.46 -4.77 9.75
N LEU A 72 -20.53 -5.16 11.02
CA LEU A 72 -21.74 -5.65 11.66
C LEU A 72 -22.85 -4.59 11.71
N ILE A 73 -22.52 -3.37 12.16
CA ILE A 73 -23.46 -2.24 12.22
C ILE A 73 -24.00 -1.91 10.81
N SER A 74 -23.10 -1.84 9.82
CA SER A 74 -23.49 -1.56 8.43
C SER A 74 -24.38 -2.66 7.84
N ILE A 75 -24.11 -3.93 8.13
CA ILE A 75 -24.97 -5.05 7.71
C ILE A 75 -26.37 -4.91 8.34
N PHE A 76 -26.48 -4.64 9.65
CA PHE A 76 -27.78 -4.50 10.30
C PHE A 76 -28.59 -3.34 9.73
N ILE A 77 -27.97 -2.18 9.54
CA ILE A 77 -28.61 -0.99 8.96
C ILE A 77 -29.12 -1.30 7.55
N LEU A 78 -28.29 -1.93 6.72
CA LEU A 78 -28.67 -2.29 5.35
C LEU A 78 -29.76 -3.37 5.31
N LEU A 79 -29.72 -4.39 6.17
CA LEU A 79 -30.74 -5.44 6.22
C LEU A 79 -32.12 -4.89 6.62
N ILE A 80 -32.17 -4.11 7.71
CA ILE A 80 -33.42 -3.48 8.18
C ILE A 80 -33.98 -2.59 7.08
N TRP A 81 -33.12 -1.78 6.45
CA TRP A 81 -33.51 -0.92 5.35
C TRP A 81 -34.03 -1.68 4.14
N ILE A 82 -33.34 -2.75 3.71
CA ILE A 82 -33.73 -3.59 2.57
C ILE A 82 -35.14 -4.17 2.79
N ILE A 83 -35.45 -4.65 4.01
CA ILE A 83 -36.79 -5.16 4.34
C ILE A 83 -37.87 -4.09 4.10
N PHE A 84 -37.66 -2.87 4.60
CA PHE A 84 -38.61 -1.77 4.40
C PHE A 84 -38.68 -1.30 2.95
N TYR A 85 -37.54 -1.26 2.27
CA TYR A 85 -37.43 -0.83 0.87
C TYR A 85 -38.13 -1.80 -0.09
N LEU A 86 -38.03 -3.10 0.16
CA LEU A 86 -38.61 -4.13 -0.69
C LEU A 86 -40.10 -4.38 -0.41
N ARG A 87 -40.59 -4.05 0.79
CA ARG A 87 -42.00 -4.22 1.18
C ARG A 87 -42.98 -3.51 0.23
N ASN A 88 -42.64 -2.30 -0.22
CA ASN A 88 -43.49 -1.49 -1.09
C ASN A 88 -42.97 -1.46 -2.55
N ASN A 89 -42.94 -2.62 -3.19
CA ASN A 89 -42.43 -2.73 -4.57
C ASN A 89 -43.50 -2.39 -5.62
N ALA A 90 -43.65 -1.09 -5.91
CA ALA A 90 -44.56 -0.59 -6.95
C ALA A 90 -44.32 -1.21 -8.35
N PHE A 91 -43.08 -1.58 -8.68
CA PHE A 91 -42.74 -2.18 -9.98
C PHE A 91 -43.25 -3.61 -10.11
N LYS A 92 -43.23 -4.39 -9.03
CA LYS A 92 -43.82 -5.75 -9.01
C LYS A 92 -45.35 -5.70 -9.01
N ASN A 93 -45.94 -4.69 -8.38
CA ASN A 93 -47.38 -4.50 -8.25
C ASN A 93 -48.04 -3.77 -9.45
N LEU A 94 -47.35 -3.68 -10.59
CA LEU A 94 -47.88 -3.14 -11.87
C LEU A 94 -48.36 -1.67 -11.81
N TYR A 95 -47.88 -0.87 -10.86
CA TYR A 95 -48.15 0.57 -10.86
C TYR A 95 -47.45 1.26 -12.03
N SER A 96 -48.08 2.31 -12.58
CA SER A 96 -47.48 3.14 -13.63
C SER A 96 -46.27 3.90 -13.11
N ILE A 97 -45.09 3.61 -13.67
CA ILE A 97 -43.82 4.21 -13.26
C ILE A 97 -43.29 5.14 -14.37
N LYS A 98 -43.00 6.39 -14.00
CA LYS A 98 -42.48 7.41 -14.92
C LYS A 98 -41.12 6.98 -15.50
N LYS A 99 -40.80 7.50 -16.69
CA LYS A 99 -39.51 7.22 -17.35
C LYS A 99 -38.37 7.71 -16.45
N GLY A 100 -37.32 6.90 -16.31
CA GLY A 100 -36.14 7.24 -15.50
C GLY A 100 -36.25 6.98 -14.00
N MET A 101 -37.44 6.73 -13.44
CA MET A 101 -37.59 6.51 -11.99
C MET A 101 -36.80 5.30 -11.48
N ILE A 102 -36.69 4.22 -12.26
CA ILE A 102 -35.91 3.02 -11.88
C ILE A 102 -34.41 3.35 -11.78
N PHE A 103 -33.90 4.15 -12.70
CA PHE A 103 -32.51 4.61 -12.68
C PHE A 103 -32.26 5.54 -11.48
N GLN A 104 -33.17 6.47 -11.20
CA GLN A 104 -33.07 7.32 -10.02
C GLN A 104 -33.10 6.50 -8.71
N GLN A 105 -33.90 5.43 -8.65
CA GLN A 105 -33.87 4.50 -7.52
C GLN A 105 -32.51 3.83 -7.36
N PHE A 106 -31.90 3.39 -8.47
CA PHE A 106 -30.55 2.85 -8.44
C PHE A 106 -29.54 3.84 -7.87
N CYS A 107 -29.54 5.10 -8.34
CA CYS A 107 -28.62 6.12 -7.82
C CYS A 107 -28.80 6.35 -6.31
N ILE A 108 -30.05 6.35 -5.82
CA ILE A 108 -30.35 6.48 -4.40
C ILE A 108 -29.85 5.26 -3.60
N VAL A 109 -30.10 4.05 -4.09
CA VAL A 109 -29.62 2.80 -3.49
C VAL A 109 -28.09 2.80 -3.42
N PHE A 110 -27.42 3.20 -4.49
CA PHE A 110 -25.98 3.34 -4.55
C PHE A 110 -25.44 4.33 -3.53
N LEU A 111 -26.04 5.51 -3.42
CA LEU A 111 -25.67 6.50 -2.42
C LEU A 111 -25.82 5.96 -0.98
N ILE A 112 -26.91 5.25 -0.70
CA ILE A 112 -27.18 4.66 0.62
C ILE A 112 -26.13 3.60 0.97
N ILE A 113 -25.78 2.71 0.04
CA ILE A 113 -24.77 1.69 0.29
C ILE A 113 -23.39 2.34 0.44
N LEU A 114 -23.05 3.30 -0.43
CA LEU A 114 -21.76 3.99 -0.41
C LEU A 114 -21.52 4.74 0.91
N ILE A 115 -22.51 5.46 1.43
CA ILE A 115 -22.36 6.13 2.73
C ILE A 115 -22.28 5.10 3.86
N SER A 116 -22.97 3.97 3.75
CA SER A 116 -22.92 2.90 4.77
C SER A 116 -21.57 2.16 4.81
N THR A 117 -20.76 2.23 3.76
CA THR A 117 -19.48 1.52 3.66
C THR A 117 -18.25 2.43 3.84
N THR A 118 -18.43 3.75 3.96
CA THR A 118 -17.32 4.74 4.02
C THR A 118 -16.99 5.22 5.44
N GLN A 119 -17.55 4.60 6.47
CA GLN A 119 -17.39 4.99 7.87
C GLN A 119 -15.94 4.90 8.39
N PHE A 120 -15.12 4.02 7.79
CA PHE A 120 -13.67 3.97 8.03
C PHE A 120 -12.99 5.34 7.87
N TYR A 121 -13.39 6.14 6.89
CA TYR A 121 -12.79 7.46 6.67
C TYR A 121 -13.10 8.43 7.82
N SER A 122 -14.28 8.32 8.43
CA SER A 122 -14.63 9.09 9.63
C SER A 122 -13.77 8.67 10.82
N PHE A 123 -13.58 7.36 11.02
CA PHE A 123 -12.67 6.82 12.02
C PHE A 123 -11.24 7.34 11.84
N LYS A 124 -10.67 7.18 10.64
CA LYS A 124 -9.31 7.63 10.32
C LYS A 124 -9.15 9.14 10.52
N THR A 125 -10.19 9.92 10.21
CA THR A 125 -10.18 11.37 10.45
C THR A 125 -10.14 11.69 11.95
N GLY A 126 -10.97 11.03 12.76
CA GLY A 126 -10.96 11.19 14.21
C GLY A 126 -9.60 10.85 14.82
N LEU A 127 -9.03 9.71 14.41
CA LEU A 127 -7.70 9.25 14.82
C LEU A 127 -6.61 10.27 14.49
N LYS A 128 -6.56 10.75 13.24
CA LYS A 128 -5.58 11.78 12.82
C LYS A 128 -5.70 13.06 13.63
N ILE A 129 -6.93 13.55 13.88
CA ILE A 129 -7.15 14.77 14.65
C ILE A 129 -6.66 14.57 16.09
N LYS A 130 -6.96 13.41 16.71
CA LYS A 130 -6.46 13.10 18.05
C LYS A 130 -4.94 13.09 18.10
N THR A 131 -4.26 12.38 17.20
CA THR A 131 -2.79 12.31 17.16
C THR A 131 -2.17 13.71 17.01
N ARG A 132 -2.69 14.53 16.10
CA ARG A 132 -2.23 15.93 15.91
C ARG A 132 -2.49 16.83 17.11
N SER A 133 -3.50 16.52 17.93
CA SER A 133 -3.77 17.26 19.17
C SER A 133 -2.82 16.90 20.30
N LEU A 134 -2.23 15.69 20.26
CA LEU A 134 -1.29 15.22 21.28
C LEU A 134 0.16 15.57 20.94
N TYR A 135 0.54 15.59 19.66
CA TYR A 135 1.92 15.72 19.23
C TYR A 135 2.09 16.76 18.14
N ASN A 136 2.98 17.74 18.38
CA ASN A 136 3.36 18.72 17.38
C ASN A 136 4.45 18.16 16.46
N TRP A 137 4.18 18.12 15.15
CA TRP A 137 5.14 17.62 14.17
C TRP A 137 6.47 18.39 14.12
N GLN A 138 6.46 19.71 14.26
CA GLN A 138 7.68 20.53 14.16
C GLN A 138 8.63 20.28 15.34
N GLU A 139 8.09 19.99 16.53
CA GLU A 139 8.89 19.57 17.68
C GLU A 139 9.46 18.16 17.46
N LEU A 140 8.62 17.24 16.96
CA LEU A 140 9.02 15.87 16.69
C LEU A 140 10.11 15.77 15.62
N ASP A 141 9.98 16.53 14.53
CA ASP A 141 10.96 16.61 13.44
C ASP A 141 12.34 17.06 13.95
N LYS A 142 12.38 18.04 14.86
CA LYS A 142 13.64 18.49 15.49
C LYS A 142 14.28 17.39 16.33
N ASP A 143 13.48 16.61 17.05
CA ASP A 143 13.97 15.50 17.86
C ASP A 143 14.49 14.36 16.98
N ILE A 144 13.77 14.03 15.89
CA ILE A 144 14.20 13.06 14.87
C ILE A 144 15.54 13.49 14.25
N LYS A 145 15.65 14.76 13.81
CA LYS A 145 16.90 15.33 13.29
C LYS A 145 18.03 15.26 14.30
N THR A 146 17.73 15.47 15.58
CA THR A 146 18.73 15.33 16.64
C THR A 146 19.16 13.88 16.84
N PHE A 147 18.23 12.92 16.84
CA PHE A 147 18.55 11.49 16.88
C PHE A 147 19.45 11.08 15.72
N ASN A 148 19.02 11.38 14.49
CA ASN A 148 19.76 11.08 13.28
C ASN A 148 21.14 11.73 13.31
N LYS A 149 21.25 13.00 13.70
CA LYS A 149 22.54 13.70 13.82
C LYS A 149 23.54 13.04 14.78
N PHE A 150 23.09 12.24 15.74
CA PHE A 150 23.96 11.55 16.69
C PHE A 150 23.85 10.02 16.59
N SER A 151 23.18 9.48 15.55
CA SER A 151 22.92 8.05 15.45
C SER A 151 24.17 7.22 15.18
N LEU A 152 25.22 7.84 14.61
CA LEU A 152 26.53 7.22 14.43
C LEU A 152 27.14 6.66 15.72
N PHE A 153 26.74 7.17 16.89
CA PHE A 153 27.31 6.73 18.16
C PHE A 153 26.59 5.51 18.74
N LEU A 154 25.49 5.05 18.14
CA LEU A 154 24.69 3.95 18.69
C LEU A 154 25.37 2.57 18.52
N MET A 155 26.20 2.39 17.49
CA MET A 155 27.01 1.18 17.26
C MET A 155 26.27 -0.15 17.51
N GLN A 156 25.10 -0.33 16.88
CA GLN A 156 24.25 -1.51 17.13
C GLN A 156 24.48 -2.66 16.15
N GLU A 157 24.84 -2.35 14.90
CA GLU A 157 25.03 -3.33 13.83
C GLU A 157 26.35 -3.04 13.13
N GLN A 158 27.30 -3.99 13.11
CA GLN A 158 28.64 -3.79 12.56
C GLN A 158 28.61 -3.40 11.07
N ASP A 159 27.69 -3.99 10.30
CA ASP A 159 27.56 -3.79 8.86
C ASP A 159 27.24 -2.34 8.49
N GLU A 160 26.65 -1.55 9.41
CA GLU A 160 26.41 -0.11 9.23
C GLU A 160 27.69 0.74 9.28
N TYR A 161 28.80 0.19 9.79
CA TYR A 161 30.08 0.87 10.01
C TYR A 161 31.19 0.33 9.09
N GLU A 162 30.85 -0.50 8.13
CA GLU A 162 31.79 -0.97 7.12
C GLU A 162 32.02 0.09 6.04
N ILE A 163 33.23 0.08 5.46
CA ILE A 163 33.68 1.10 4.50
C ILE A 163 32.82 1.17 3.24
N ASP A 164 32.11 0.11 2.88
CA ASP A 164 31.15 0.08 1.78
C ASP A 164 29.86 0.87 2.08
N LYS A 165 29.62 1.23 3.35
CA LYS A 165 28.52 2.13 3.79
C LYS A 165 28.92 3.60 3.83
N LYS A 166 30.20 3.91 3.62
CA LYS A 166 30.67 5.29 3.64
C LYS A 166 30.14 6.03 2.41
N GLU A 167 29.50 7.18 2.63
CA GLU A 167 28.99 8.04 1.54
C GLU A 167 29.76 9.36 1.39
N TYR A 168 30.56 9.76 2.39
CA TYR A 168 31.28 11.02 2.42
C TYR A 168 32.58 10.91 3.24
N PRO A 169 33.67 11.64 2.94
CA PRO A 169 33.87 12.57 1.82
C PRO A 169 34.15 11.86 0.49
N ALA A 170 34.33 12.63 -0.59
CA ALA A 170 34.79 12.09 -1.87
C ALA A 170 36.06 11.23 -1.66
N PRO A 171 36.21 10.10 -2.36
CA PRO A 171 35.48 9.67 -3.55
C PRO A 171 34.16 8.89 -3.33
N PHE A 172 33.74 8.68 -2.08
CA PHE A 172 32.51 7.96 -1.71
C PHE A 172 31.23 8.68 -2.19
N PRO A 173 30.10 7.95 -2.35
CA PRO A 173 29.90 6.51 -2.18
C PRO A 173 30.56 5.67 -3.29
N LEU A 174 31.01 4.47 -2.93
CA LEU A 174 31.64 3.51 -3.84
C LEU A 174 30.96 2.15 -3.70
N LYS A 175 30.96 1.37 -4.78
CA LYS A 175 30.59 -0.05 -4.73
C LYS A 175 31.82 -0.90 -4.44
N VAL A 176 31.60 -2.08 -3.87
CA VAL A 176 32.67 -2.99 -3.46
C VAL A 176 32.49 -4.33 -4.14
N ALA A 177 33.49 -4.73 -4.89
CA ALA A 177 33.64 -6.09 -5.38
C ALA A 177 34.41 -6.91 -4.36
N VAL A 178 33.99 -8.15 -4.16
CA VAL A 178 34.60 -9.10 -3.22
C VAL A 178 35.09 -10.31 -4.01
N GLY A 179 36.40 -10.59 -3.91
CA GLY A 179 37.04 -11.78 -4.44
C GLY A 179 37.55 -12.68 -3.31
N TYR A 180 37.53 -13.99 -3.58
CA TYR A 180 38.04 -15.03 -2.69
C TYR A 180 39.34 -15.59 -3.24
N GLU A 181 40.23 -16.12 -2.39
CA GLU A 181 41.54 -16.66 -2.83
C GLU A 181 41.43 -17.69 -3.96
N GLN A 182 40.37 -18.50 -4.00
CA GLN A 182 40.19 -19.54 -5.02
C GLN A 182 39.74 -18.99 -6.39
N ASN A 183 39.05 -17.85 -6.41
CA ASN A 183 38.36 -17.27 -7.58
C ASN A 183 38.63 -15.75 -7.70
N LEU A 184 39.85 -15.32 -7.34
CA LEU A 184 40.17 -13.89 -7.21
C LEU A 184 39.94 -13.12 -8.51
N THR A 185 40.40 -13.69 -9.62
CA THR A 185 40.33 -13.10 -10.96
C THR A 185 38.94 -13.06 -11.56
N ASP A 186 37.96 -13.75 -10.95
CA ASP A 186 36.58 -13.78 -11.45
C ASP A 186 35.83 -12.50 -11.09
N ASN A 187 36.17 -11.86 -9.95
CA ASN A 187 35.47 -10.66 -9.46
C ASN A 187 36.36 -9.52 -8.95
N ILE A 188 37.70 -9.65 -8.96
CA ILE A 188 38.66 -8.56 -8.77
C ILE A 188 39.61 -8.42 -9.97
N ASP A 189 39.76 -7.21 -10.50
CA ASP A 189 40.80 -6.88 -11.48
C ASP A 189 42.15 -6.76 -10.74
N THR A 190 42.97 -7.81 -10.84
CA THR A 190 44.26 -7.90 -10.18
C THR A 190 45.34 -6.99 -10.79
N THR A 191 45.07 -6.36 -11.93
CA THR A 191 45.98 -5.36 -12.54
C THR A 191 45.82 -3.97 -11.93
N GLN A 192 44.70 -3.72 -11.26
CA GLN A 192 44.39 -2.46 -10.58
C GLN A 192 44.49 -2.61 -9.05
N VAL A 193 44.32 -1.50 -8.32
CA VAL A 193 44.45 -1.52 -6.85
C VAL A 193 43.32 -2.36 -6.22
N PHE A 194 43.69 -3.24 -5.30
CA PHE A 194 42.79 -4.02 -4.47
C PHE A 194 43.37 -4.22 -3.07
N PHE A 195 42.52 -4.50 -2.09
CA PHE A 195 42.89 -4.57 -0.67
C PHE A 195 42.58 -5.94 -0.10
N LYS A 196 43.48 -6.51 0.72
CA LYS A 196 43.23 -7.77 1.43
C LYS A 196 42.70 -7.51 2.84
N ARG A 197 41.53 -8.06 3.20
CA ARG A 197 40.93 -8.03 4.55
C ARG A 197 40.37 -9.41 4.89
N ASP A 198 40.80 -10.01 6.01
CA ASP A 198 40.25 -11.27 6.53
C ASP A 198 40.11 -12.41 5.49
N GLY A 199 41.12 -12.58 4.63
CA GLY A 199 41.12 -13.61 3.56
C GLY A 199 40.32 -13.25 2.30
N HIS A 200 39.72 -12.06 2.26
CA HIS A 200 38.97 -11.51 1.14
C HIS A 200 39.77 -10.42 0.44
N PHE A 201 39.54 -10.26 -0.85
CA PHE A 201 40.08 -9.18 -1.64
C PHE A 201 38.95 -8.23 -2.00
N LEU A 202 39.13 -6.95 -1.69
CA LEU A 202 38.15 -5.89 -1.88
C LEU A 202 38.65 -4.94 -2.94
N GLN A 203 37.77 -4.58 -3.89
CA GLN A 203 38.07 -3.58 -4.90
C GLN A 203 36.90 -2.60 -5.01
N PHE A 204 37.21 -1.31 -4.90
CA PHE A 204 36.23 -0.23 -4.85
C PHE A 204 36.08 0.40 -6.22
N TYR A 205 34.84 0.65 -6.64
CA TYR A 205 34.58 1.11 -7.99
C TYR A 205 33.35 2.01 -8.12
N LYS A 206 33.29 2.73 -9.23
CA LYS A 206 32.09 3.40 -9.78
C LYS A 206 31.76 2.77 -11.12
N PHE A 207 30.48 2.77 -11.48
CA PHE A 207 30.07 2.38 -12.83
C PHE A 207 30.44 3.48 -13.83
N ASN A 208 30.83 3.07 -15.04
CA ASN A 208 31.05 4.01 -16.14
C ASN A 208 29.71 4.69 -16.51
N ASN A 209 29.69 6.02 -16.63
CA ASN A 209 28.50 6.88 -16.82
C ASN A 209 27.52 6.47 -17.95
N ASN A 210 27.88 5.54 -18.84
CA ASN A 210 27.00 5.04 -19.88
C ASN A 210 25.88 4.11 -19.36
N TYR A 211 25.98 3.58 -18.13
CA TYR A 211 24.94 2.74 -17.50
C TYR A 211 23.90 3.50 -16.66
N ASP A 212 24.18 4.75 -16.26
CA ASP A 212 23.29 5.52 -15.36
C ASP A 212 22.05 6.08 -16.07
N LEU A 213 22.00 6.05 -17.41
CA LEU A 213 20.82 6.50 -18.18
C LEU A 213 19.75 5.40 -18.38
N GLU A 214 20.10 4.10 -18.28
CA GLU A 214 19.14 3.00 -18.48
C GLU A 214 18.54 2.44 -17.18
N THR A 215 19.16 2.70 -16.03
CA THR A 215 18.78 2.10 -14.74
C THR A 215 17.75 2.91 -13.95
N ASN A 216 17.58 4.21 -14.23
CA ASN A 216 16.51 5.01 -13.59
C ASN A 216 15.11 4.67 -14.08
N ASN A 217 14.98 3.92 -15.20
CA ASN A 217 13.68 3.49 -15.72
C ASN A 217 13.46 1.98 -15.63
N SER A 218 14.40 1.16 -15.15
CA SER A 218 14.23 -0.29 -15.10
C SER A 218 14.30 -0.82 -13.66
N TYR A 219 13.12 -1.21 -13.12
CA TYR A 219 13.00 -2.14 -12.00
C TYR A 219 13.45 -3.53 -12.47
N LYS A 220 14.73 -3.68 -12.83
CA LYS A 220 15.37 -4.98 -12.71
C LYS A 220 15.46 -5.25 -11.21
N THR A 221 14.73 -6.26 -10.78
CA THR A 221 15.02 -7.03 -9.58
C THR A 221 16.53 -7.07 -9.34
N ARG A 222 16.97 -6.51 -8.21
CA ARG A 222 18.36 -6.49 -7.71
C ARG A 222 19.00 -7.89 -7.57
N SER A 223 18.32 -8.97 -7.94
CA SER A 223 18.69 -10.35 -7.64
C SER A 223 19.30 -11.13 -8.81
N SER A 224 19.52 -10.52 -9.98
CA SER A 224 20.18 -11.22 -11.12
C SER A 224 20.66 -10.26 -12.21
N ILE A 225 21.58 -9.34 -11.87
CA ILE A 225 22.45 -8.77 -12.91
C ILE A 225 23.52 -9.83 -13.13
N ASP A 226 23.49 -10.47 -14.30
CA ASP A 226 24.57 -11.30 -14.81
C ASP A 226 25.90 -10.58 -14.59
N PHE A 227 26.82 -11.27 -13.92
CA PHE A 227 28.24 -10.97 -13.72
C PHE A 227 28.76 -9.72 -14.45
N ASP A 228 28.55 -8.57 -13.82
CA ASP A 228 29.53 -7.56 -13.44
C ASP A 228 30.90 -7.69 -14.17
N ASN A 229 30.94 -7.48 -15.49
CA ASN A 229 32.17 -7.51 -16.26
C ASN A 229 33.08 -6.34 -15.84
N PHE A 230 34.34 -6.61 -15.52
CA PHE A 230 35.28 -5.61 -14.98
C PHE A 230 35.43 -4.38 -15.86
N GLU A 231 35.26 -4.55 -17.17
CA GLU A 231 35.39 -3.52 -18.20
C GLU A 231 34.41 -2.35 -17.99
N ASP A 232 33.29 -2.58 -17.29
CA ASP A 232 32.27 -1.56 -17.02
C ASP A 232 32.51 -0.76 -15.71
N ARG A 233 33.59 -1.09 -14.99
CA ARG A 233 33.92 -0.51 -13.68
C ARG A 233 35.12 0.45 -13.80
N THR A 234 34.95 1.68 -13.31
CA THR A 234 36.09 2.55 -12.99
C THR A 234 36.55 2.23 -11.58
N ILE A 235 37.71 1.58 -11.44
CA ILE A 235 38.29 1.30 -10.13
C ILE A 235 38.78 2.60 -9.49
N VAL A 236 38.49 2.75 -8.21
CA VAL A 236 38.87 3.92 -7.42
C VAL A 236 39.86 3.49 -6.36
N ASP A 237 41.06 4.07 -6.40
CA ASP A 237 42.04 3.87 -5.35
C ASP A 237 41.60 4.60 -4.07
N ILE A 238 41.35 3.82 -3.02
CA ILE A 238 41.00 4.32 -1.69
C ILE A 238 42.15 4.16 -0.69
N SER A 239 43.40 4.10 -1.15
CA SER A 239 44.57 3.90 -0.29
C SER A 239 44.68 4.95 0.83
N GLU A 240 44.20 6.17 0.59
CA GLU A 240 44.10 7.23 1.60
C GLU A 240 43.16 6.88 2.76
N PHE A 241 42.19 5.98 2.55
CA PHE A 241 41.19 5.52 3.52
C PHE A 241 41.50 4.12 4.07
N LYS A 242 42.71 3.60 3.85
CA LYS A 242 43.09 2.23 4.25
C LYS A 242 42.90 1.96 5.74
N GLU A 243 43.03 2.98 6.59
CA GLU A 243 42.80 2.87 8.03
C GLU A 243 41.33 2.59 8.42
N PHE A 244 40.39 2.88 7.51
CA PHE A 244 38.95 2.67 7.70
C PHE A 244 38.42 1.40 7.03
N LEU A 245 39.30 0.52 6.50
CA LEU A 245 38.88 -0.79 5.98
C LEU A 245 38.22 -1.67 7.06
N ASN A 246 38.55 -1.42 8.33
CA ASN A 246 37.89 -2.01 9.48
C ASN A 246 36.69 -1.15 9.92
N PRO A 247 35.66 -1.75 10.55
CA PRO A 247 34.49 -1.01 11.00
C PRO A 247 34.86 0.20 11.87
N SER A 248 34.38 1.38 11.49
CA SER A 248 34.71 2.67 12.11
C SER A 248 33.52 3.62 12.09
N LEU A 249 33.44 4.52 13.07
CA LEU A 249 32.49 5.63 13.07
C LEU A 249 32.59 6.51 11.81
N PHE A 250 33.76 6.60 11.17
CA PHE A 250 33.94 7.36 9.93
C PHE A 250 33.22 6.75 8.72
N ASN A 251 32.81 5.49 8.79
CA ASN A 251 32.15 4.80 7.69
C ASN A 251 30.62 4.87 7.78
N TYR A 252 30.09 5.31 8.92
CA TYR A 252 28.65 5.33 9.15
C TYR A 252 27.95 6.44 8.36
N SER A 253 26.92 6.06 7.59
CA SER A 253 26.11 7.01 6.82
C SER A 253 24.60 6.82 6.98
N LYS A 254 24.12 5.84 7.77
CA LYS A 254 22.69 5.51 7.82
C LYS A 254 21.84 6.62 8.45
N GLU A 255 20.67 6.89 7.87
CA GLU A 255 19.58 7.64 8.51
C GLU A 255 18.77 6.69 9.39
N LYS A 256 18.77 6.90 10.71
CA LYS A 256 18.05 6.01 11.63
C LYS A 256 16.53 6.11 11.45
N PHE A 257 16.03 7.33 11.22
CA PHE A 257 14.62 7.62 10.97
C PHE A 257 14.48 8.47 9.70
N ASN A 258 13.65 8.07 8.75
CA ASN A 258 13.52 8.76 7.45
C ASN A 258 12.26 9.64 7.34
N TYR A 259 11.40 9.68 8.36
CA TYR A 259 10.15 10.42 8.29
C TYR A 259 10.38 11.92 8.30
N GLY A 260 9.91 12.58 7.24
CA GLY A 260 10.04 14.03 7.04
C GLY A 260 11.46 14.55 6.82
N GLN A 261 12.42 13.65 6.58
CA GLN A 261 13.80 14.01 6.25
C GLN A 261 13.94 14.23 4.74
N ASP A 262 14.69 15.27 4.36
CA ASP A 262 15.00 15.56 2.97
C ASP A 262 16.50 15.38 2.65
N THR A 263 16.86 15.57 1.39
CA THR A 263 18.25 15.40 0.92
C THR A 263 19.21 16.40 1.54
N LEU A 264 18.73 17.57 1.98
CA LEU A 264 19.54 18.59 2.63
C LEU A 264 19.80 18.22 4.09
N ASP A 265 18.79 17.73 4.80
CA ASP A 265 18.91 17.21 6.16
C ASP A 265 19.94 16.08 6.21
N TYR A 266 19.85 15.13 5.27
CA TYR A 266 20.79 14.03 5.17
C TYR A 266 22.23 14.50 4.90
N LYS A 267 22.41 15.43 3.95
CA LYS A 267 23.73 16.02 3.67
C LYS A 267 24.31 16.74 4.89
N ASN A 268 23.47 17.46 5.64
CA ASN A 268 23.89 18.15 6.86
C ASN A 268 24.29 17.16 7.96
N GLN A 269 23.62 16.00 8.06
CA GLN A 269 24.01 14.91 8.95
C GLN A 269 25.41 14.38 8.60
N LEU A 270 25.66 14.03 7.33
CA LEU A 270 26.98 13.51 6.91
C LEU A 270 28.11 14.52 7.14
N ASN A 271 27.87 15.80 6.83
CA ASN A 271 28.83 16.87 7.11
C ASN A 271 29.14 16.97 8.61
N PHE A 272 28.10 16.84 9.45
CA PHE A 272 28.26 16.87 10.90
C PHE A 272 29.11 15.69 11.40
N TYR A 273 28.91 14.48 10.88
CA TYR A 273 29.70 13.30 11.23
C TYR A 273 31.18 13.52 10.96
N GLN A 274 31.50 14.03 9.76
CA GLN A 274 32.89 14.31 9.41
C GLN A 274 33.51 15.40 10.29
N GLU A 275 32.77 16.49 10.52
CA GLU A 275 33.23 17.63 11.32
C GLU A 275 33.55 17.19 12.76
N VAL A 276 32.64 16.46 13.41
CA VAL A 276 32.79 16.08 14.83
C VAL A 276 33.93 15.08 15.04
N LEU A 277 34.08 14.10 14.14
CA LEU A 277 35.13 13.09 14.23
C LEU A 277 36.52 13.67 13.90
N ASN A 278 36.62 14.52 12.86
CA ASN A 278 37.88 15.18 12.47
C ASN A 278 38.40 16.12 13.56
N ASN A 279 37.52 16.92 14.15
CA ASN A 279 37.88 17.88 15.18
C ASN A 279 38.17 17.24 16.54
N LYS A 280 37.83 15.96 16.73
CA LYS A 280 38.01 15.22 17.99
C LYS A 280 37.38 15.97 19.17
N ASP A 281 36.20 16.55 18.93
CA ASP A 281 35.54 17.48 19.85
C ASP A 281 34.72 16.71 20.90
N ASP A 282 35.41 16.31 21.97
CA ASP A 282 34.82 15.53 23.07
C ASP A 282 33.66 16.24 23.76
N ILE A 283 33.70 17.58 23.82
CA ILE A 283 32.66 18.39 24.44
C ILE A 283 31.38 18.24 23.60
N ARG A 284 31.48 18.45 22.29
CA ARG A 284 30.35 18.38 21.38
C ARG A 284 29.78 16.97 21.25
N ILE A 285 30.62 15.93 21.30
CA ILE A 285 30.17 14.54 21.35
C ILE A 285 29.37 14.31 22.64
N LYS A 286 29.93 14.62 23.82
CA LYS A 286 29.26 14.42 25.12
C LYS A 286 27.96 15.21 25.24
N GLU A 287 27.91 16.44 24.73
CA GLU A 287 26.67 17.22 24.62
C GLU A 287 25.63 16.55 23.73
N GLY A 288 26.08 15.98 22.60
CA GLY A 288 25.27 15.17 21.71
C GLY A 288 24.65 13.96 22.38
N LEU A 289 25.48 13.14 23.03
CA LEU A 289 25.02 11.98 23.79
C LEU A 289 24.00 12.39 24.86
N LYS A 290 24.26 13.48 25.59
CA LYS A 290 23.32 14.02 26.59
C LYS A 290 21.97 14.39 25.96
N LYS A 291 21.97 15.02 24.78
CA LYS A 291 20.74 15.34 24.04
C LYS A 291 20.00 14.07 23.67
N VAL A 292 20.68 13.08 23.10
CA VAL A 292 20.06 11.80 22.74
C VAL A 292 19.42 11.14 23.96
N LEU A 293 20.13 11.03 25.10
CA LEU A 293 19.58 10.45 26.33
C LEU A 293 18.35 11.23 26.86
N SER A 294 18.34 12.56 26.71
CA SER A 294 17.17 13.37 27.09
C SER A 294 15.96 13.09 26.22
N ILE A 295 16.18 12.90 24.91
CA ILE A 295 15.13 12.57 23.95
C ILE A 295 14.66 11.12 24.15
N SER A 296 15.57 10.18 24.44
CA SER A 296 15.24 8.81 24.83
C SER A 296 14.31 8.77 26.04
N LYS A 297 14.56 9.61 27.04
CA LYS A 297 13.66 9.75 28.18
C LYS A 297 12.28 10.30 27.78
N LYS A 298 12.24 11.32 26.91
CA LYS A 298 10.99 11.91 26.40
C LYS A 298 10.10 10.88 25.69
N TYR A 299 10.70 9.98 24.94
CA TYR A 299 9.98 8.93 24.20
C TYR A 299 10.04 7.56 24.87
N GLU A 300 10.33 7.47 26.17
CA GLU A 300 10.32 6.20 26.91
C GLU A 300 11.11 5.08 26.21
N ILE A 301 12.26 5.41 25.61
CA ILE A 301 13.20 4.47 25.00
C ILE A 301 13.95 3.78 26.13
N LYS A 302 13.99 2.44 26.12
CA LYS A 302 14.63 1.67 27.19
C LYS A 302 16.14 1.59 26.92
N HIS A 303 16.95 2.03 27.86
CA HIS A 303 18.40 1.92 27.77
C HIS A 303 19.02 1.97 29.17
N ASN A 304 20.29 1.58 29.27
CA ASN A 304 21.11 1.79 30.47
C ASN A 304 22.38 2.62 30.20
N LEU A 305 22.42 3.29 29.05
CA LEU A 305 23.50 4.21 28.70
C LEU A 305 23.51 5.46 29.59
N THR A 306 24.71 5.90 29.90
CA THR A 306 25.07 7.20 30.50
C THR A 306 26.04 7.90 29.56
N VAL A 307 26.25 9.21 29.70
CA VAL A 307 27.24 9.90 28.86
C VAL A 307 28.65 9.32 29.08
N GLY A 308 28.99 8.88 30.30
CA GLY A 308 30.31 8.34 30.62
C GLY A 308 30.60 7.01 29.93
N ASN A 309 29.81 5.97 30.24
CA ASN A 309 30.02 4.63 29.67
C ASN A 309 29.83 4.61 28.14
N TRP A 310 28.91 5.43 27.62
CA TRP A 310 28.69 5.50 26.18
C TRP A 310 29.85 6.19 25.48
N PHE A 311 30.37 7.29 26.05
CA PHE A 311 31.53 7.99 25.50
C PHE A 311 32.80 7.10 25.52
N GLU A 312 33.02 6.35 26.60
CA GLU A 312 34.16 5.42 26.72
C GLU A 312 34.19 4.37 25.60
N LEU A 313 33.03 3.86 25.18
CA LEU A 313 32.94 2.91 24.07
C LEU A 313 33.33 3.52 22.71
N ILE A 314 33.02 4.80 22.50
CA ILE A 314 33.23 5.47 21.20
C ILE A 314 34.58 6.19 21.11
N ASP A 315 35.27 6.45 22.23
CA ASP A 315 36.49 7.27 22.27
C ASP A 315 37.76 6.52 21.82
N ASN A 316 37.69 5.85 20.66
CA ASN A 316 38.78 5.07 20.08
C ASN A 316 39.62 5.89 19.07
N LYS A 317 40.04 7.11 19.48
CA LYS A 317 40.82 8.01 18.61
C LYS A 317 42.18 7.40 18.20
N PRO A 318 42.72 7.78 17.02
CA PRO A 318 42.20 8.74 16.05
C PRO A 318 41.22 8.16 15.02
N SER A 319 41.17 6.83 14.87
CA SER A 319 40.44 6.15 13.80
C SER A 319 39.01 5.75 14.16
N TYR A 320 38.61 5.86 15.43
CA TYR A 320 37.28 5.52 15.95
C TYR A 320 36.83 4.12 15.53
N LEU A 321 37.75 3.15 15.62
CA LEU A 321 37.44 1.75 15.32
C LEU A 321 36.43 1.21 16.34
N LEU A 322 35.50 0.39 15.87
CA LEU A 322 34.54 -0.27 16.75
C LEU A 322 35.24 -1.43 17.47
N THR A 323 35.13 -1.45 18.79
CA THR A 323 35.66 -2.52 19.66
C THR A 323 34.54 -3.36 20.28
N GLU A 324 33.36 -2.77 20.46
CA GLU A 324 32.21 -3.36 21.14
C GLU A 324 30.91 -2.73 20.61
N LEU A 325 29.88 -3.55 20.38
CA LEU A 325 28.56 -3.09 19.91
C LEU A 325 27.57 -2.95 21.07
N ILE A 326 26.60 -2.04 20.95
CA ILE A 326 25.52 -1.88 21.93
C ILE A 326 24.35 -2.78 21.53
N HIS A 327 23.82 -3.57 22.47
CA HIS A 327 22.66 -4.42 22.18
C HIS A 327 21.42 -3.58 21.83
N THR A 328 20.59 -4.11 20.93
CA THR A 328 19.26 -3.57 20.60
C THR A 328 18.19 -3.92 21.63
N SER A 329 18.49 -4.79 22.58
CA SER A 329 17.60 -5.20 23.68
C SER A 329 18.39 -5.47 24.95
N ASN A 330 17.73 -5.63 26.09
CA ASN A 330 18.42 -5.91 27.36
C ASN A 330 19.13 -7.29 27.30
N PRO A 331 20.47 -7.36 27.36
CA PRO A 331 21.19 -8.62 27.21
C PRO A 331 20.88 -9.63 28.33
N LYS A 332 20.43 -9.16 29.50
CA LYS A 332 19.98 -10.03 30.60
C LYS A 332 18.65 -10.73 30.33
N GLU A 333 17.80 -10.13 29.51
CA GLU A 333 16.51 -10.72 29.09
C GLU A 333 16.71 -11.61 27.85
N GLU A 334 17.59 -11.20 26.91
CA GLU A 334 17.89 -11.95 25.68
C GLU A 334 18.56 -13.31 25.95
N TYR A 335 19.36 -13.43 27.02
CA TYR A 335 19.99 -14.69 27.43
C TYR A 335 18.98 -15.81 27.74
N TYR A 336 17.72 -15.47 28.05
CA TYR A 336 16.64 -16.45 28.27
C TYR A 336 15.87 -16.81 26.98
N ALA A 337 16.08 -16.09 25.87
CA ALA A 337 15.35 -16.30 24.61
C ALA A 337 16.16 -17.07 23.54
N ARG A 338 17.50 -17.05 23.60
CA ARG A 338 18.39 -17.67 22.58
C ARG A 338 18.74 -19.15 22.82
N THR A 339 17.79 -19.99 23.21
CA THR A 339 17.95 -21.47 23.11
C THR A 339 17.38 -22.05 21.80
N GLY A 340 17.18 -21.23 20.77
CA GLY A 340 16.77 -21.71 19.45
C GLY A 340 16.98 -20.63 18.39
N TYR A 341 17.43 -21.05 17.21
CA TYR A 341 17.74 -20.26 16.02
C TYR A 341 19.17 -19.70 15.94
N GLY A 342 20.03 -20.49 15.30
CA GLY A 342 21.27 -20.01 14.71
C GLY A 342 20.96 -19.06 13.57
N VAL A 343 21.40 -17.81 13.72
CA VAL A 343 21.41 -16.81 12.65
C VAL A 343 22.65 -17.09 11.81
N ASN A 344 22.45 -17.58 10.60
CA ASN A 344 23.51 -17.68 9.59
C ASN A 344 23.77 -16.28 9.03
N ASN A 345 24.71 -15.55 9.61
CA ASN A 345 25.27 -14.35 8.98
C ASN A 345 26.52 -14.70 8.20
N LEU A 346 26.56 -14.27 6.95
CA LEU A 346 27.71 -14.30 6.04
C LEU A 346 28.74 -13.22 6.41
N SER A 347 29.05 -13.01 7.70
CA SER A 347 30.11 -12.11 8.14
C SER A 347 31.43 -12.87 8.13
N SER A 348 32.15 -12.76 7.02
CA SER A 348 33.51 -13.31 6.92
C SER A 348 34.55 -12.34 7.46
N GLY A 349 34.50 -12.12 8.78
CA GLY A 349 35.49 -11.41 9.59
C GLY A 349 35.35 -11.82 11.06
N LYS A 350 36.26 -11.39 11.94
CA LYS A 350 36.01 -11.52 13.39
C LYS A 350 34.87 -10.58 13.75
N ASP A 351 33.69 -11.13 14.01
CA ASP A 351 32.53 -10.34 14.46
C ASP A 351 32.91 -9.52 15.71
N ILE A 352 32.61 -8.22 15.67
CA ILE A 352 32.78 -7.34 16.83
C ILE A 352 31.80 -7.79 17.91
N PRO A 353 32.29 -8.07 19.14
CA PRO A 353 31.43 -8.57 20.19
C PRO A 353 30.44 -7.50 20.65
N TYR A 354 29.24 -7.93 21.01
CA TYR A 354 28.29 -7.07 21.69
C TYR A 354 28.63 -6.89 23.18
N SER A 355 28.20 -5.76 23.74
CA SER A 355 28.42 -5.42 25.12
C SER A 355 27.68 -6.34 26.07
N LYS A 356 28.37 -6.87 27.07
CA LYS A 356 27.76 -7.74 28.08
C LYS A 356 26.69 -7.04 28.93
N SER A 357 26.67 -5.71 28.94
CA SER A 357 25.79 -4.95 29.82
C SER A 357 25.03 -3.84 29.13
N LEU A 358 25.58 -3.20 28.09
CA LEU A 358 25.01 -1.98 27.53
C LEU A 358 24.00 -2.27 26.43
N TYR A 359 22.86 -1.59 26.50
CA TYR A 359 21.80 -1.69 25.50
C TYR A 359 21.09 -0.36 25.27
N PHE A 360 20.52 -0.25 24.07
CA PHE A 360 19.67 0.86 23.66
C PHE A 360 18.54 0.33 22.78
N ASP A 361 17.37 0.15 23.39
CA ASP A 361 16.21 -0.45 22.76
C ASP A 361 15.25 0.64 22.29
N PHE A 362 15.25 0.86 20.97
CA PHE A 362 14.32 1.77 20.31
C PHE A 362 12.86 1.38 20.53
N ASN A 363 12.57 0.16 20.97
CA ASN A 363 11.26 -0.48 20.99
C ASN A 363 10.56 -0.15 19.65
N ASP A 364 9.29 0.21 19.72
CA ASP A 364 8.51 0.65 18.57
C ASP A 364 8.47 2.19 18.39
N THR A 365 9.55 2.89 18.75
CA THR A 365 9.59 4.37 18.60
C THR A 365 9.52 4.81 17.13
N ASP A 366 10.01 3.97 16.21
CA ASP A 366 9.84 4.18 14.77
C ASP A 366 8.35 4.24 14.38
N ASN A 367 7.54 3.30 14.90
CA ASN A 367 6.09 3.27 14.69
C ASN A 367 5.43 4.56 15.18
N PHE A 368 5.84 5.06 16.36
CA PHE A 368 5.35 6.32 16.88
C PHE A 368 5.67 7.50 15.95
N PHE A 369 6.93 7.68 15.56
CA PHE A 369 7.33 8.77 14.67
C PHE A 369 6.59 8.72 13.33
N LYS A 370 6.50 7.52 12.75
CA LYS A 370 5.73 7.26 11.55
C LYS A 370 4.25 7.61 11.70
N ASN A 371 3.60 7.17 12.77
CA ASN A 371 2.18 7.39 12.98
C ASN A 371 1.87 8.87 13.20
N VAL A 372 2.73 9.62 13.89
CA VAL A 372 2.57 11.08 13.99
C VAL A 372 2.80 11.73 12.62
N TYR A 373 3.85 11.36 11.88
CA TYR A 373 4.10 11.87 10.53
C TYR A 373 2.91 11.62 9.59
N GLU A 374 2.44 10.37 9.50
CA GLU A 374 1.28 9.98 8.71
C GLU A 374 0.03 10.74 9.12
N SER A 375 -0.11 11.08 10.41
CA SER A 375 -1.25 11.87 10.84
C SER A 375 -1.26 13.23 10.15
N TYR A 376 -0.11 13.89 9.92
CA TYR A 376 -0.02 15.20 9.25
C TYR A 376 0.02 15.10 7.72
N PHE A 377 0.79 14.15 7.17
CA PHE A 377 1.18 14.16 5.76
C PHE A 377 0.70 12.97 4.93
N SER A 378 0.00 11.99 5.52
CA SER A 378 -0.42 10.81 4.74
C SER A 378 -1.39 11.21 3.61
N GLY A 379 -1.11 10.64 2.44
CA GLY A 379 -1.97 10.72 1.26
C GLY A 379 -3.31 10.02 1.46
N PHE A 380 -4.20 10.24 0.49
CA PHE A 380 -5.49 9.56 0.44
C PHE A 380 -5.33 8.19 -0.22
N ASP A 381 -5.77 7.12 0.45
CA ASP A 381 -5.78 5.77 -0.13
C ASP A 381 -6.87 5.67 -1.20
N ILE A 382 -6.46 5.98 -2.44
CA ILE A 382 -7.34 5.97 -3.60
C ILE A 382 -7.76 4.54 -3.99
N VAL A 383 -6.92 3.54 -3.73
CA VAL A 383 -7.19 2.15 -4.10
C VAL A 383 -8.32 1.61 -3.23
N PHE A 384 -8.26 1.86 -1.92
CA PHE A 384 -9.33 1.48 -1.01
C PHE A 384 -10.65 2.21 -1.31
N LEU A 385 -10.59 3.48 -1.72
CA LEU A 385 -11.79 4.22 -2.15
C LEU A 385 -12.43 3.58 -3.39
N TYR A 386 -11.62 3.27 -4.40
CA TYR A 386 -12.10 2.61 -5.62
C TYR A 386 -12.73 1.26 -5.33
N PHE A 387 -12.14 0.48 -4.42
CA PHE A 387 -12.74 -0.76 -3.93
C PHE A 387 -14.12 -0.52 -3.30
N ILE A 388 -14.25 0.43 -2.38
CA ILE A 388 -15.54 0.73 -1.72
C ILE A 388 -16.60 1.19 -2.72
N ILE A 389 -16.23 2.03 -3.69
CA ILE A 389 -17.14 2.49 -4.75
C ILE A 389 -17.61 1.30 -5.60
N ALA A 390 -16.68 0.46 -6.08
CA ALA A 390 -17.00 -0.71 -6.90
C ALA A 390 -17.88 -1.72 -6.14
N PHE A 391 -17.56 -1.99 -4.87
CA PHE A 391 -18.33 -2.87 -4.01
C PHE A 391 -19.77 -2.35 -3.80
N SER A 392 -19.91 -1.06 -3.47
CA SER A 392 -21.21 -0.41 -3.27
C SER A 392 -22.04 -0.41 -4.56
N PHE A 393 -21.39 -0.20 -5.71
CA PHE A 393 -22.01 -0.24 -7.02
C PHE A 393 -22.52 -1.65 -7.37
N CYS A 394 -21.72 -2.69 -7.13
CA CYS A 394 -22.09 -4.08 -7.33
C CYS A 394 -23.30 -4.49 -6.48
N LEU A 395 -23.29 -4.20 -5.17
CA LEU A 395 -24.44 -4.45 -4.29
C LEU A 395 -25.70 -3.72 -4.76
N SER A 396 -25.55 -2.49 -5.27
CA SER A 396 -26.67 -1.71 -5.78
C SER A 396 -27.28 -2.31 -7.04
N ILE A 397 -26.45 -2.87 -7.93
CA ILE A 397 -26.91 -3.65 -9.08
C ILE A 397 -27.71 -4.87 -8.61
N LEU A 398 -27.20 -5.63 -7.64
CA LEU A 398 -27.89 -6.82 -7.12
C LEU A 398 -29.26 -6.48 -6.53
N ILE A 399 -29.35 -5.41 -5.73
CA ILE A 399 -30.63 -4.91 -5.18
C ILE A 399 -31.56 -4.44 -6.30
N LEU A 400 -31.04 -3.77 -7.32
CA LEU A 400 -31.82 -3.33 -8.49
C LEU A 400 -32.41 -4.54 -9.22
N ILE A 401 -31.59 -5.55 -9.56
CA ILE A 401 -32.04 -6.79 -10.20
C ILE A 401 -33.11 -7.45 -9.33
N PHE A 402 -32.90 -7.52 -8.02
CA PHE A 402 -33.89 -8.12 -7.10
C PHE A 402 -35.24 -7.40 -7.14
N LYS A 403 -35.20 -6.07 -7.24
CA LYS A 403 -36.39 -5.23 -7.27
C LYS A 403 -37.15 -5.34 -8.59
N THR A 404 -36.45 -5.42 -9.72
CA THR A 404 -37.06 -5.41 -11.06
C THR A 404 -37.47 -6.80 -11.55
N THR A 405 -36.84 -7.87 -11.07
CA THR A 405 -37.07 -9.24 -11.56
C THR A 405 -37.81 -10.12 -10.54
N SER A 406 -38.35 -11.25 -11.01
CA SER A 406 -39.02 -12.24 -10.14
C SER A 406 -37.99 -13.06 -9.37
N ILE A 407 -38.35 -13.58 -8.19
CA ILE A 407 -37.43 -14.40 -7.38
C ILE A 407 -36.94 -15.64 -8.15
N LYS A 408 -37.84 -16.25 -8.95
CA LYS A 408 -37.52 -17.35 -9.86
C LYS A 408 -36.47 -16.95 -10.90
N THR A 409 -36.62 -15.77 -11.51
CA THR A 409 -35.66 -15.24 -12.48
C THR A 409 -34.29 -14.98 -11.86
N ILE A 410 -34.25 -14.46 -10.63
CA ILE A 410 -33.00 -14.17 -9.91
C ILE A 410 -32.25 -15.46 -9.64
N LEU A 411 -32.92 -16.48 -9.08
CA LEU A 411 -32.34 -17.80 -8.82
C LEU A 411 -31.77 -18.41 -10.10
N LEU A 412 -32.54 -18.36 -11.19
CA LEU A 412 -32.07 -18.85 -12.49
C LEU A 412 -30.89 -18.04 -13.05
N SER A 413 -30.85 -16.72 -12.82
CA SER A 413 -29.74 -15.87 -13.24
C SER A 413 -28.47 -16.17 -12.44
N PHE A 414 -28.61 -16.45 -11.14
CA PHE A 414 -27.49 -16.89 -10.30
C PHE A 414 -26.94 -18.23 -10.78
N VAL A 415 -27.80 -19.23 -11.02
CA VAL A 415 -27.38 -20.53 -11.59
C VAL A 415 -26.71 -20.34 -12.96
N ALA A 416 -27.29 -19.52 -13.84
CA ALA A 416 -26.69 -19.21 -15.13
C ALA A 416 -25.31 -18.55 -14.98
N SER A 417 -25.13 -17.63 -14.03
CA SER A 417 -23.84 -17.00 -13.77
C SER A 417 -22.78 -18.00 -13.27
N LEU A 418 -23.19 -18.99 -12.47
CA LEU A 418 -22.29 -20.05 -11.99
C LEU A 418 -21.88 -21.00 -13.12
N VAL A 419 -22.80 -21.35 -14.01
CA VAL A 419 -22.48 -22.13 -15.23
C VAL A 419 -21.51 -21.36 -16.12
N VAL A 420 -21.73 -20.05 -16.32
CA VAL A 420 -20.81 -19.19 -17.06
C VAL A 420 -19.44 -19.15 -16.39
N LEU A 421 -19.36 -19.05 -15.06
CA LEU A 421 -18.10 -19.07 -14.32
C LEU A 421 -17.34 -20.38 -14.52
N VAL A 422 -18.02 -21.53 -14.40
CA VAL A 422 -17.41 -22.84 -14.66
C VAL A 422 -16.89 -22.92 -16.09
N LEU A 423 -17.65 -22.41 -17.05
CA LEU A 423 -17.24 -22.36 -18.47
C LEU A 423 -16.02 -21.44 -18.68
N ILE A 424 -15.95 -20.29 -18.02
CA ILE A 424 -14.78 -19.39 -18.04
C ILE A 424 -13.55 -20.13 -17.53
N VAL A 425 -13.63 -20.73 -16.34
CA VAL A 425 -12.50 -21.44 -15.71
C VAL A 425 -12.04 -22.61 -16.56
N TRP A 426 -12.98 -23.39 -17.09
CA TRP A 426 -12.68 -24.51 -17.97
C TRP A 426 -11.99 -24.07 -19.27
N LEU A 427 -12.50 -23.01 -19.91
CA LEU A 427 -11.88 -22.45 -21.12
C LEU A 427 -10.50 -21.87 -20.84
N MET A 428 -10.32 -21.14 -19.74
CA MET A 428 -9.02 -20.60 -19.34
C MET A 428 -8.00 -21.73 -19.14
N SER A 429 -8.37 -22.76 -18.38
CA SER A 429 -7.52 -23.92 -18.13
C SER A 429 -7.21 -24.73 -19.39
N SER A 430 -8.15 -24.81 -20.34
CA SER A 430 -8.00 -25.61 -21.57
C SER A 430 -7.41 -24.81 -22.74
N SER A 431 -7.31 -23.48 -22.61
CA SER A 431 -6.93 -22.57 -23.71
C SER A 431 -5.57 -22.88 -24.31
N ASN A 432 -4.58 -23.21 -23.48
CA ASN A 432 -3.23 -23.52 -23.94
C ASN A 432 -3.17 -24.79 -24.79
N ASN A 433 -4.05 -25.77 -24.51
CA ASN A 433 -4.13 -27.01 -25.28
C ASN A 433 -4.92 -26.84 -26.57
N LEU A 434 -5.95 -25.97 -26.57
CA LEU A 434 -6.84 -25.76 -27.72
C LEU A 434 -6.29 -24.76 -28.73
N PHE A 435 -5.63 -23.70 -28.28
CA PHE A 435 -5.23 -22.55 -29.10
C PHE A 435 -3.72 -22.28 -29.08
N GLY A 436 -2.95 -23.12 -28.38
CA GLY A 436 -1.54 -22.88 -28.10
C GLY A 436 -1.33 -21.88 -26.97
N TYR A 437 -0.10 -21.85 -26.44
CA TYR A 437 0.27 -20.92 -25.38
C TYR A 437 0.32 -19.49 -25.92
N SER A 438 -0.60 -18.65 -25.46
CA SER A 438 -0.57 -17.21 -25.70
C SER A 438 -0.89 -16.46 -24.43
N LYS A 439 -0.09 -15.43 -24.14
CA LYS A 439 -0.27 -14.53 -23.00
C LYS A 439 -1.58 -13.73 -23.07
N TYR A 440 -2.30 -13.81 -24.19
CA TYR A 440 -3.56 -13.11 -24.44
C TYR A 440 -4.81 -13.98 -24.23
N ASN A 441 -4.66 -15.29 -24.11
CA ASN A 441 -5.78 -16.24 -24.09
C ASN A 441 -6.82 -15.90 -23.02
N GLU A 442 -6.37 -15.60 -21.80
CA GLU A 442 -7.26 -15.28 -20.68
C GLU A 442 -8.11 -14.02 -20.94
N TYR A 443 -7.47 -12.95 -21.44
CA TYR A 443 -8.18 -11.70 -21.75
C TYR A 443 -9.17 -11.90 -22.90
N PHE A 444 -8.78 -12.65 -23.94
CA PHE A 444 -9.63 -12.95 -25.08
C PHE A 444 -10.86 -13.77 -24.68
N ILE A 445 -10.70 -14.78 -23.80
CA ILE A 445 -11.81 -15.58 -23.28
C ILE A 445 -12.80 -14.71 -22.52
N MET A 446 -12.32 -13.82 -21.64
CA MET A 446 -13.19 -12.90 -20.89
C MET A 446 -13.93 -11.93 -21.81
N LEU A 447 -13.25 -11.39 -22.83
CA LEU A 447 -13.85 -10.56 -23.86
C LEU A 447 -14.91 -11.29 -24.65
N PHE A 448 -14.60 -12.49 -25.13
CA PHE A 448 -15.50 -13.28 -25.96
C PHE A 448 -16.77 -13.67 -25.20
N ILE A 449 -16.64 -14.16 -23.97
CA ILE A 449 -17.79 -14.55 -23.15
C ILE A 449 -18.65 -13.33 -22.80
N SER A 450 -18.03 -12.21 -22.42
CA SER A 450 -18.76 -10.98 -22.14
C SER A 450 -19.49 -10.46 -23.39
N PHE A 451 -18.83 -10.52 -24.56
CA PHE A 451 -19.42 -10.17 -25.85
C PHE A 451 -20.61 -11.08 -26.20
N LEU A 452 -20.48 -12.40 -26.02
CA LEU A 452 -21.58 -13.34 -26.25
C LEU A 452 -22.77 -13.03 -25.37
N ILE A 453 -22.58 -12.76 -24.08
CA ILE A 453 -23.68 -12.40 -23.16
C ILE A 453 -24.40 -11.14 -23.65
N ILE A 454 -23.65 -10.11 -24.06
CA ILE A 454 -24.21 -8.86 -24.58
C ILE A 454 -25.02 -9.14 -25.86
N VAL A 455 -24.45 -9.88 -26.81
CA VAL A 455 -25.09 -10.21 -28.09
C VAL A 455 -26.34 -11.05 -27.89
N PHE A 456 -26.28 -12.12 -27.09
CA PHE A 456 -27.43 -12.96 -26.76
C PHE A 456 -28.53 -12.19 -26.03
N SER A 457 -28.19 -11.20 -25.20
CA SER A 457 -29.21 -10.35 -24.57
C SER A 457 -30.02 -9.53 -25.58
N ILE A 458 -29.36 -9.00 -26.61
CA ILE A 458 -29.99 -8.22 -27.68
C ILE A 458 -30.83 -9.14 -28.56
N PHE A 459 -30.26 -10.27 -29.01
CA PHE A 459 -30.98 -11.26 -29.81
C PHE A 459 -32.19 -11.83 -29.09
N SER A 460 -32.05 -12.19 -27.80
CA SER A 460 -33.16 -12.73 -27.01
C SER A 460 -34.36 -11.78 -26.98
N TYR A 461 -34.11 -10.48 -26.98
CA TYR A 461 -35.17 -9.48 -27.00
C TYR A 461 -35.78 -9.29 -28.40
N ILE A 462 -34.96 -9.12 -29.44
CA ILE A 462 -35.42 -8.90 -30.82
C ILE A 462 -36.22 -10.11 -31.32
N LEU A 463 -35.72 -11.32 -31.06
CA LEU A 463 -36.37 -12.59 -31.41
C LEU A 463 -37.51 -12.96 -30.46
N ASN A 464 -37.89 -12.06 -29.55
CA ASN A 464 -39.07 -12.21 -28.71
C ASN A 464 -39.10 -13.49 -27.86
N TRP A 465 -37.95 -13.93 -27.33
CA TRP A 465 -37.85 -15.12 -26.48
C TRP A 465 -38.73 -15.02 -25.22
N LYS A 466 -38.88 -16.15 -24.50
CA LYS A 466 -39.63 -16.20 -23.24
C LYS A 466 -39.13 -15.11 -22.28
N LYS A 467 -40.06 -14.39 -21.65
CA LYS A 467 -39.78 -13.23 -20.77
C LYS A 467 -38.77 -13.53 -19.67
N THR A 468 -38.80 -14.74 -19.13
CA THR A 468 -37.84 -15.23 -18.13
C THR A 468 -36.41 -15.29 -18.66
N ILE A 469 -36.22 -15.82 -19.88
CA ILE A 469 -34.91 -15.95 -20.52
C ILE A 469 -34.33 -14.57 -20.84
N ILE A 470 -35.14 -13.68 -21.41
CA ILE A 470 -34.74 -12.28 -21.68
C ILE A 470 -34.26 -11.62 -20.39
N SER A 471 -35.01 -11.80 -19.30
CA SER A 471 -34.66 -11.18 -18.01
C SER A 471 -33.35 -11.72 -17.43
N ILE A 472 -33.01 -13.00 -17.66
CA ILE A 472 -31.73 -13.60 -17.24
C ILE A 472 -30.57 -12.93 -17.98
N PHE A 473 -30.60 -12.91 -19.32
CA PHE A 473 -29.51 -12.32 -20.11
C PHE A 473 -29.32 -10.83 -19.80
N TRP A 474 -30.40 -10.06 -19.70
CA TRP A 474 -30.31 -8.63 -19.37
C TRP A 474 -29.82 -8.36 -17.94
N SER A 475 -29.99 -9.30 -17.01
CA SER A 475 -29.39 -9.19 -15.68
C SER A 475 -27.87 -9.45 -15.73
N LEU A 476 -27.42 -10.39 -16.56
CA LEU A 476 -25.99 -10.66 -16.77
C LEU A 476 -25.29 -9.51 -17.50
N VAL A 477 -25.97 -8.81 -18.42
CA VAL A 477 -25.44 -7.64 -19.14
C VAL A 477 -24.90 -6.56 -18.20
N LEU A 478 -25.55 -6.35 -17.05
CA LEU A 478 -25.14 -5.34 -16.06
C LEU A 478 -23.70 -5.58 -15.54
N PHE A 479 -23.20 -6.82 -15.61
CA PHE A 479 -21.84 -7.19 -15.26
C PHE A 479 -20.96 -7.44 -16.50
N ALA A 480 -21.53 -8.00 -17.57
CA ALA A 480 -20.79 -8.32 -18.78
C ALA A 480 -20.25 -7.07 -19.50
N VAL A 481 -21.01 -5.96 -19.54
CA VAL A 481 -20.56 -4.73 -20.20
C VAL A 481 -19.32 -4.12 -19.54
N PRO A 482 -19.29 -3.81 -18.22
CA PRO A 482 -18.06 -3.31 -17.60
C PRO A 482 -16.89 -4.27 -17.72
N THR A 483 -17.15 -5.57 -17.60
CA THR A 483 -16.12 -6.61 -17.76
C THR A 483 -15.53 -6.58 -19.17
N PHE A 484 -16.37 -6.49 -20.21
CA PHE A 484 -15.92 -6.38 -21.59
C PHE A 484 -14.98 -5.19 -21.79
N PHE A 485 -15.35 -3.99 -21.33
CA PHE A 485 -14.51 -2.81 -21.50
C PHE A 485 -13.21 -2.85 -20.67
N LEU A 486 -13.26 -3.42 -19.46
CA LEU A 486 -12.07 -3.61 -18.63
C LEU A 486 -11.06 -4.54 -19.31
N PHE A 487 -11.51 -5.72 -19.76
CA PHE A 487 -10.64 -6.69 -20.42
C PHE A 487 -10.20 -6.20 -21.80
N ALA A 488 -10.99 -5.38 -22.50
CA ALA A 488 -10.59 -4.75 -23.76
C ALA A 488 -9.42 -3.78 -23.53
N ALA A 489 -9.50 -2.96 -22.49
CA ALA A 489 -8.42 -2.05 -22.12
C ALA A 489 -7.15 -2.82 -21.73
N PHE A 490 -7.27 -3.89 -20.95
CA PHE A 490 -6.11 -4.73 -20.60
C PHE A 490 -5.49 -5.42 -21.82
N SER A 491 -6.30 -6.01 -22.71
CA SER A 491 -5.81 -6.57 -23.97
C SER A 491 -5.07 -5.53 -24.82
N TYR A 492 -5.64 -4.33 -24.95
CA TYR A 492 -5.05 -3.26 -25.74
C TYR A 492 -3.75 -2.72 -25.13
N SER A 493 -3.72 -2.51 -23.81
CA SER A 493 -2.51 -2.09 -23.09
C SER A 493 -1.39 -3.11 -23.25
N ARG A 494 -1.72 -4.40 -23.18
CA ARG A 494 -0.76 -5.48 -23.36
C ARG A 494 -0.24 -5.55 -24.80
N PHE A 495 -1.12 -5.43 -25.77
CA PHE A 495 -0.76 -5.37 -27.19
C PHE A 495 0.23 -4.24 -27.48
N LEU A 496 -0.05 -3.02 -26.99
CA LEU A 496 0.85 -1.88 -27.16
C LEU A 496 2.22 -2.11 -26.52
N LYS A 497 2.25 -2.74 -25.35
CA LYS A 497 3.50 -3.09 -24.67
C LYS A 497 4.31 -4.10 -25.46
N ASP A 498 3.69 -5.19 -25.93
CA ASP A 498 4.41 -6.24 -26.65
C ASP A 498 4.92 -5.73 -28.01
N VAL A 499 4.13 -4.95 -28.77
CA VAL A 499 4.60 -4.30 -30.03
C VAL A 499 5.80 -3.38 -29.78
N TYR A 500 5.78 -2.62 -28.68
CA TYR A 500 6.91 -1.76 -28.33
C TYR A 500 8.16 -2.56 -27.97
N LEU A 501 8.01 -3.67 -27.24
CA LEU A 501 9.11 -4.54 -26.84
C LEU A 501 9.70 -5.33 -28.03
N GLU A 502 8.92 -5.64 -29.05
CA GLU A 502 9.46 -6.20 -30.30
C GLU A 502 10.42 -5.22 -30.99
N LEU A 503 10.11 -3.92 -30.93
CA LEU A 503 10.95 -2.87 -31.50
C LEU A 503 12.09 -2.44 -30.55
N ASN A 504 11.90 -2.58 -29.24
CA ASN A 504 12.82 -2.11 -28.20
C ASN A 504 12.97 -3.17 -27.09
N PRO A 505 13.67 -4.29 -27.36
CA PRO A 505 13.67 -5.46 -26.48
C PRO A 505 14.24 -5.22 -25.08
N GLN A 506 15.01 -4.15 -24.89
CA GLN A 506 15.63 -3.82 -23.59
C GLN A 506 14.75 -2.96 -22.68
N ASN A 507 13.63 -2.40 -23.17
CA ASN A 507 12.84 -1.43 -22.41
C ASN A 507 11.54 -2.03 -21.83
N TYR A 508 11.70 -2.98 -20.89
CA TYR A 508 10.62 -3.71 -20.22
C TYR A 508 9.63 -2.84 -19.41
N ASN A 509 10.07 -1.63 -19.05
CA ASN A 509 9.33 -0.69 -18.23
C ASN A 509 8.56 0.36 -19.02
N TYR A 510 8.55 0.23 -20.34
CA TYR A 510 7.67 1.00 -21.18
C TYR A 510 6.21 0.89 -20.71
N LYS A 511 5.61 2.05 -20.50
CA LYS A 511 4.17 2.25 -20.36
C LYS A 511 3.69 3.07 -21.53
N SER A 512 2.71 2.55 -22.25
CA SER A 512 2.09 3.31 -23.33
C SER A 512 1.31 4.52 -22.78
N ASN A 513 1.10 5.54 -23.62
CA ASN A 513 0.24 6.67 -23.25
C ASN A 513 -1.17 6.22 -22.86
N PHE A 514 -1.67 5.16 -23.49
CA PHE A 514 -2.95 4.54 -23.14
C PHE A 514 -2.90 3.91 -21.74
N GLU A 515 -1.84 3.17 -21.41
CA GLU A 515 -1.68 2.56 -20.08
C GLU A 515 -1.64 3.63 -18.98
N THR A 516 -0.88 4.71 -19.19
CA THR A 516 -0.81 5.83 -18.25
C THR A 516 -2.17 6.52 -18.10
N TRP A 517 -2.88 6.74 -19.20
CA TRP A 517 -4.25 7.27 -19.16
C TRP A 517 -5.20 6.34 -18.40
N PHE A 518 -5.13 5.04 -18.66
CA PHE A 518 -6.01 4.04 -18.06
C PHE A 518 -5.72 3.85 -16.56
N GLN A 519 -4.46 3.93 -16.13
CA GLN A 519 -4.08 3.92 -14.71
C GLN A 519 -4.68 5.12 -13.95
N ASN A 520 -4.77 6.29 -14.60
CA ASN A 520 -5.30 7.51 -13.98
C ASN A 520 -6.83 7.62 -14.06
N TYR A 521 -7.44 7.23 -15.19
CA TYR A 521 -8.85 7.52 -15.50
C TYR A 521 -9.69 6.28 -15.82
N GLY A 522 -9.08 5.11 -16.02
CA GLY A 522 -9.75 3.90 -16.47
C GLY A 522 -10.87 3.43 -15.53
N PHE A 523 -10.66 3.54 -14.22
CA PHE A 523 -11.69 3.26 -13.22
C PHE A 523 -12.97 4.08 -13.46
N TRP A 524 -12.82 5.41 -13.60
CA TRP A 524 -13.94 6.32 -13.81
C TRP A 524 -14.60 6.11 -15.17
N ALA A 525 -13.82 5.79 -16.21
CA ALA A 525 -14.34 5.47 -17.53
C ALA A 525 -15.23 4.21 -17.50
N ILE A 526 -14.78 3.13 -16.84
CA ILE A 526 -15.56 1.89 -16.70
C ILE A 526 -16.81 2.13 -15.84
N LEU A 527 -16.69 2.91 -14.77
CA LEU A 527 -17.84 3.27 -13.94
C LEU A 527 -18.89 4.05 -14.74
N LEU A 528 -18.46 4.99 -15.58
CA LEU A 528 -19.35 5.76 -16.46
C LEU A 528 -20.08 4.86 -17.47
N VAL A 529 -19.36 3.94 -18.12
CA VAL A 529 -19.95 2.94 -19.02
C VAL A 529 -20.99 2.09 -18.27
N SER A 530 -20.68 1.68 -17.04
CA SER A 530 -21.60 0.91 -16.20
C SER A 530 -22.87 1.69 -15.86
N ILE A 531 -22.74 2.97 -15.51
CA ILE A 531 -23.89 3.85 -15.23
C ILE A 531 -24.79 3.97 -16.46
N ILE A 532 -24.21 4.16 -17.65
CA ILE A 532 -24.97 4.20 -18.91
C ILE A 532 -25.71 2.88 -19.14
N THR A 533 -25.06 1.76 -18.88
CA THR A 533 -25.66 0.42 -19.04
C THR A 533 -26.87 0.25 -18.12
N ILE A 534 -26.78 0.72 -16.87
CA ILE A 534 -27.91 0.67 -15.92
C ILE A 534 -29.05 1.59 -16.36
N TYR A 535 -28.76 2.75 -16.93
CA TYR A 535 -29.77 3.63 -17.50
C TYR A 535 -30.52 2.94 -18.66
N VAL A 536 -29.79 2.33 -19.59
CA VAL A 536 -30.37 1.56 -20.71
C VAL A 536 -31.21 0.38 -20.19
N TYR A 537 -30.68 -0.40 -19.26
CA TYR A 537 -31.39 -1.50 -18.59
C TYR A 537 -32.70 -1.01 -17.95
N SER A 538 -32.67 0.14 -17.27
CA SER A 538 -33.84 0.72 -16.61
C SER A 538 -34.95 1.09 -17.58
N LEU A 539 -34.60 1.58 -18.78
CA LEU A 539 -35.57 1.85 -19.84
C LEU A 539 -36.15 0.56 -20.41
N PHE A 540 -35.28 -0.44 -20.59
CA PHE A 540 -35.62 -1.74 -21.16
C PHE A 540 -36.55 -2.56 -20.26
N ILE A 541 -36.19 -2.75 -18.99
CA ILE A 541 -36.91 -3.63 -18.07
C ILE A 541 -38.34 -3.16 -17.84
N ARG A 542 -38.57 -1.84 -17.90
CA ARG A 542 -39.90 -1.24 -17.85
C ARG A 542 -40.76 -1.63 -19.05
N LYS A 543 -40.20 -1.63 -20.27
CA LYS A 543 -40.90 -2.09 -21.48
C LYS A 543 -41.16 -3.60 -21.42
N LEU A 544 -40.15 -4.38 -21.02
CA LEU A 544 -40.28 -5.83 -20.89
C LEU A 544 -41.38 -6.23 -19.90
N LYS A 545 -41.52 -5.50 -18.78
CA LYS A 545 -42.55 -5.79 -17.78
C LYS A 545 -43.96 -5.66 -18.34
N ALA A 546 -44.20 -4.69 -19.23
CA ALA A 546 -45.49 -4.44 -19.88
C ALA A 546 -45.87 -5.49 -20.95
N ARG A 547 -44.94 -6.34 -21.38
CA ARG A 547 -45.21 -7.42 -22.34
C ARG A 547 -45.98 -8.56 -21.67
N PRO A 548 -47.02 -9.14 -22.31
CA PRO A 548 -47.68 -10.37 -21.84
C PRO A 548 -46.65 -11.52 -21.75
N GLU A 549 -46.93 -12.50 -20.88
CA GLU A 549 -45.98 -13.58 -20.55
C GLU A 549 -45.58 -14.46 -21.75
#